data_AF-A0A962DKI7-F1
#
_entry.id   AF-A0A962DKI7-F1
#
_cell.length_a   1.000
_cell.length_b   1.000
_cell.length_c   1.000
_cell.angle_alpha   90.00
_cell.angle_beta   90.00
_cell.angle_gamma   90.00
#
_symmetry.space_group_name_H-M   'P 1'
#
loop_
_entity.id
_entity.type
_entity.pdbx_description
1 polymer ?
#
loop_
_entity_poly.entity_id
_entity_poly.type
_entity_poly.pdbx_seq_one_letter_code
_entity_poly.pdbx_strand_id
1 'polypeptide(L)'
;EQKIVIKASSGLSEDEIKRMVNEAESHAEEDRQFRELVDARNQADGLVHTTERMLRELGDKVDPAERGPIESALSDAREAIKGDDKAKIELKAKALAEVSAVLAQKASAQAGSGSDEGAGAGSAGSSQDGVVDAEFEEIKDGKDQSGTA
;
A
#
# COMPACT_ATOMS: atom_id res chain seq x y z
N GLU A 1 50.95 -17.77 -29.20
CA GLU A 1 49.73 -17.35 -28.48
C GLU A 1 49.65 -18.10 -27.16
N GLN A 2 49.71 -17.42 -26.02
CA GLN A 2 49.55 -18.05 -24.70
C GLN A 2 48.11 -17.87 -24.25
N LYS A 3 47.34 -18.96 -24.23
CA LYS A 3 45.93 -18.98 -23.82
C LYS A 3 45.86 -19.11 -22.29
N ILE A 4 45.54 -18.01 -21.62
CA ILE A 4 45.23 -18.03 -20.18
C ILE A 4 43.77 -18.52 -20.03
N VAL A 5 43.59 -19.72 -19.47
CA VAL A 5 42.26 -20.26 -19.14
C VAL A 5 42.08 -20.08 -17.64
N ILE A 6 41.17 -19.19 -17.22
CA ILE A 6 40.79 -19.03 -15.81
C ILE A 6 39.94 -20.24 -15.43
N LYS A 7 40.53 -21.21 -14.73
CA LYS A 7 39.79 -22.24 -14.01
C LYS A 7 39.47 -21.68 -12.63
N ALA A 8 38.20 -21.35 -12.38
CA ALA A 8 37.72 -20.90 -11.08
C ALA A 8 37.72 -22.08 -10.09
N SER A 9 38.87 -22.39 -9.49
CA SER A 9 38.97 -23.40 -8.42
C SER A 9 38.76 -22.81 -7.02
N SER A 10 38.10 -21.64 -6.92
CA SER A 10 37.86 -20.91 -5.67
C SER A 10 36.39 -20.49 -5.49
N GLY A 11 35.47 -21.17 -6.18
CA GLY A 11 34.03 -20.97 -6.00
C GLY A 11 33.49 -21.82 -4.86
N LEU A 12 32.38 -21.35 -4.27
CA LEU A 12 31.55 -22.12 -3.34
C LEU A 12 31.24 -23.50 -3.93
N SER A 13 31.30 -24.55 -3.12
CA SER A 13 30.85 -25.89 -3.53
C SER A 13 29.35 -25.89 -3.84
N GLU A 14 28.88 -26.85 -4.64
CA GLU A 14 27.44 -26.94 -4.95
C GLU A 14 26.56 -27.07 -3.69
N ASP A 15 27.10 -27.66 -2.62
CA ASP A 15 26.41 -27.77 -1.33
C ASP A 15 26.37 -26.43 -0.57
N GLU A 16 27.45 -25.64 -0.64
CA GLU A 16 27.46 -24.26 -0.12
C GLU A 16 26.54 -23.35 -0.92
N ILE A 17 26.48 -23.50 -2.24
CA ILE A 17 25.55 -22.75 -3.11
C ILE A 17 24.10 -23.07 -2.72
N LYS A 18 23.75 -24.36 -2.56
CA LYS A 18 22.39 -24.76 -2.15
C LYS A 18 22.02 -24.25 -0.76
N ARG A 19 22.96 -24.29 0.20
CA ARG A 19 22.75 -23.70 1.52
C ARG A 19 22.51 -22.20 1.44
N MET A 20 23.35 -21.47 0.71
CA MET A 20 23.20 -20.03 0.53
C MET A 20 21.90 -19.64 -0.19
N VAL A 21 21.43 -20.45 -1.15
CA VAL A 21 20.14 -20.23 -1.82
C VAL A 21 18.99 -20.43 -0.83
N ASN A 22 18.97 -21.53 -0.07
CA ASN A 22 17.91 -21.77 0.92
C ASN A 22 17.90 -20.71 2.04
N GLU A 23 19.08 -20.30 2.51
CA GLU A 23 19.22 -19.22 3.50
C GLU A 23 18.70 -17.90 2.92
N ALA A 24 19.07 -17.56 1.68
CA ALA A 24 18.57 -16.37 0.99
C ALA A 24 17.04 -16.40 0.79
N GLU A 25 16.46 -17.55 0.42
CA GLU A 25 15.01 -17.71 0.28
C GLU A 25 14.29 -17.55 1.62
N SER A 26 14.84 -18.11 2.70
CA SER A 26 14.25 -17.98 4.04
C SER A 26 14.25 -16.52 4.52
N HIS A 27 15.33 -15.79 4.30
CA HIS A 27 15.42 -14.37 4.63
C HIS A 27 14.58 -13.49 3.70
N ALA A 28 14.43 -13.86 2.43
CA ALA A 28 13.56 -13.14 1.50
C ALA A 28 12.08 -13.18 1.96
N GLU A 29 11.63 -14.31 2.51
CA GLU A 29 10.27 -14.44 3.04
C GLU A 29 10.10 -13.69 4.37
N GLU A 30 11.10 -13.68 5.25
CA GLU A 30 11.11 -12.86 6.46
C GLU A 30 11.07 -11.36 6.15
N ASP A 31 11.89 -10.91 5.19
CA ASP A 31 11.92 -9.52 4.71
C ASP A 31 10.58 -9.12 4.09
N ARG A 32 9.96 -10.03 3.35
CA ARG A 32 8.63 -9.80 2.76
C ARG A 32 7.58 -9.62 3.84
N GLN A 33 7.53 -10.50 4.83
CA GLN A 33 6.59 -10.40 5.94
C GLN A 33 6.80 -9.10 6.73
N PHE A 34 8.06 -8.70 6.95
CA PHE A 34 8.37 -7.44 7.62
C PHE A 34 7.89 -6.22 6.82
N ARG A 35 8.11 -6.20 5.50
CA ARG A 35 7.58 -5.13 4.63
C ARG A 35 6.07 -5.06 4.68
N GLU A 36 5.38 -6.20 4.57
CA GLU A 36 3.93 -6.26 4.63
C GLU A 36 3.38 -5.76 5.98
N LEU A 37 4.07 -6.03 7.08
CA LEU A 37 3.72 -5.49 8.40
C LEU A 37 3.89 -3.97 8.46
N VAL A 38 5.00 -3.45 7.94
CA VAL A 38 5.26 -2.00 7.88
C VAL A 38 4.23 -1.30 7.00
N ASP A 39 3.90 -1.87 5.85
CA ASP A 39 2.88 -1.34 4.96
C ASP A 39 1.51 -1.32 5.64
N ALA A 40 1.12 -2.39 6.33
CA ALA A 40 -0.10 -2.44 7.13
C ALA A 40 -0.12 -1.38 8.24
N ARG A 41 1.00 -1.17 8.94
CA ARG A 41 1.14 -0.09 9.95
C ARG A 41 0.95 1.29 9.34
N ASN A 42 1.60 1.56 8.21
CA ASN A 42 1.51 2.86 7.53
C ASN A 42 0.10 3.15 7.02
N GLN A 43 -0.56 2.15 6.45
CA GLN A 43 -1.95 2.26 6.01
C GLN A 43 -2.90 2.55 7.19
N ALA A 44 -2.74 1.82 8.29
CA ALA A 44 -3.56 2.01 9.47
C ALA A 44 -3.32 3.38 10.13
N ASP A 45 -2.06 3.83 10.23
CA ASP A 45 -1.74 5.15 10.80
C ASP A 45 -2.27 6.30 9.94
N GLY A 46 -2.17 6.18 8.61
CA GLY A 46 -2.77 7.14 7.68
C GLY A 46 -4.29 7.24 7.84
N LEU A 47 -4.96 6.11 8.10
CA LEU A 47 -6.41 6.06 8.32
C LEU A 47 -6.80 6.66 9.67
N VAL A 48 -6.02 6.38 10.74
CA VAL A 48 -6.17 7.03 12.05
C VAL A 48 -6.04 8.54 11.92
N HIS A 49 -4.99 9.03 11.26
CA HIS A 49 -4.74 10.45 11.12
C HIS A 49 -5.88 11.17 10.36
N THR A 50 -6.31 10.60 9.24
CA THR A 50 -7.42 11.13 8.44
C THR A 50 -8.72 11.18 9.24
N THR A 51 -9.02 10.11 9.98
CA THR A 51 -10.25 10.01 10.78
C THR A 51 -10.26 11.02 11.93
N GLU A 52 -9.13 11.19 12.62
CA GLU A 52 -9.02 12.22 13.65
C GLU A 52 -9.15 13.63 13.11
N ARG A 53 -8.59 13.89 11.92
CA ARG A 53 -8.75 15.16 11.25
C ARG A 53 -10.23 15.41 10.95
N MET A 54 -10.92 14.44 10.36
CA MET A 54 -12.36 14.56 10.08
C MET A 54 -13.18 14.79 11.36
N LEU A 55 -12.88 14.09 12.46
CA LEU A 55 -13.55 14.32 13.75
C LEU A 55 -13.31 15.72 14.30
N ARG A 56 -12.10 16.26 14.14
CA ARG A 56 -11.77 17.64 14.54
C ARG A 56 -12.51 18.67 13.68
N GLU A 57 -12.60 18.45 12.38
CA GLU A 57 -13.26 19.36 11.43
C GLU A 57 -14.78 19.34 11.55
N LEU A 58 -15.36 18.15 11.74
CA LEU A 58 -16.81 18.00 11.94
C LEU A 58 -17.23 18.41 13.35
N GLY A 59 -16.34 18.27 14.35
CA GLY A 59 -16.53 18.81 15.70
C GLY A 59 -17.89 18.44 16.30
N ASP A 60 -18.71 19.47 16.53
CA ASP A 60 -20.06 19.36 17.13
C ASP A 60 -21.13 18.86 16.16
N LYS A 61 -20.81 18.66 14.88
CA LYS A 61 -21.73 18.11 13.87
C LYS A 61 -21.80 16.58 13.89
N VAL A 62 -20.91 15.95 14.67
CA VAL A 62 -20.92 14.50 14.89
C VAL A 62 -21.75 14.23 16.13
N ASP A 63 -22.79 13.42 15.98
CA ASP A 63 -23.65 13.06 17.09
C ASP A 63 -22.84 12.29 18.16
N PRO A 64 -23.09 12.51 19.47
CA PRO A 64 -22.37 11.82 20.54
C PRO A 64 -22.48 10.29 20.44
N ALA A 65 -23.61 9.80 19.91
CA ALA A 65 -23.87 8.38 19.68
C ALA A 65 -22.95 7.76 18.61
N GLU A 66 -22.49 8.56 17.64
CA GLU A 66 -21.54 8.13 16.60
C GLU A 66 -20.10 8.41 17.01
N ARG A 67 -19.87 9.51 17.74
CA ARG A 67 -18.55 9.95 18.20
C ARG A 67 -17.87 8.94 19.12
N GLY A 68 -18.61 8.39 20.09
CA GLY A 68 -18.07 7.41 21.04
C GLY A 68 -17.48 6.16 20.38
N PRO A 69 -18.23 5.45 19.50
CA PRO A 69 -17.71 4.32 18.74
C PRO A 69 -16.46 4.65 17.91
N ILE A 70 -16.40 5.84 17.30
CA ILE A 70 -15.27 6.24 16.46
C ILE A 70 -14.04 6.54 17.31
N GLU A 71 -14.18 7.24 18.44
CA GLU A 71 -13.07 7.49 19.38
C GLU A 71 -12.53 6.18 19.97
N SER A 72 -13.42 5.21 20.27
CA SER A 72 -13.01 3.87 20.69
C SER A 72 -12.24 3.14 19.60
N ALA A 73 -12.74 3.13 18.35
CA ALA A 73 -12.08 2.49 17.23
C ALA A 73 -10.72 3.14 16.91
N LEU A 74 -10.60 4.46 17.07
CA LEU A 74 -9.34 5.20 16.94
C LEU A 74 -8.32 4.77 17.99
N SER A 75 -8.74 4.66 19.25
CA SER A 75 -7.86 4.18 20.34
C SER A 75 -7.38 2.75 20.06
N ASP A 76 -8.30 1.86 19.68
CA ASP A 76 -7.99 0.47 19.38
C ASP A 76 -7.03 0.32 18.19
N ALA A 77 -7.23 1.10 17.11
CA ALA A 77 -6.35 1.10 15.95
C ALA A 77 -4.96 1.66 16.32
N ARG A 78 -4.90 2.74 17.11
CA ARG A 78 -3.63 3.30 17.62
C ARG A 78 -2.87 2.32 18.50
N GLU A 79 -3.56 1.54 19.31
CA GLU A 79 -2.93 0.52 20.14
C GLU A 79 -2.44 -0.66 19.29
N ALA A 80 -3.24 -1.11 18.32
CA ALA A 80 -2.86 -2.19 17.41
C ALA A 80 -1.60 -1.87 16.58
N ILE A 81 -1.46 -0.62 16.09
CA ILE A 81 -0.30 -0.17 15.30
C ILE A 81 1.00 -0.24 16.13
N LYS A 82 0.93 -0.07 17.46
CA LYS A 82 2.11 -0.19 18.35
C LYS A 82 2.59 -1.64 18.51
N GLY A 83 1.76 -2.63 18.20
CA GLY A 83 2.09 -4.04 18.25
C GLY A 83 2.51 -4.60 16.88
N ASP A 84 2.99 -5.84 16.86
CA ASP A 84 3.64 -6.46 15.69
C ASP A 84 2.72 -7.47 14.97
N ASP A 85 1.41 -7.35 15.16
CA ASP A 85 0.42 -8.31 14.67
C ASP A 85 -0.32 -7.73 13.46
N LYS A 86 0.14 -8.10 12.26
CA LYS A 86 -0.44 -7.67 10.98
C LYS A 86 -1.95 -7.93 10.92
N ALA A 87 -2.40 -9.10 11.35
CA ALA A 87 -3.82 -9.46 11.31
C ALA A 87 -4.66 -8.57 12.22
N LYS A 88 -4.16 -8.26 13.43
CA LYS A 88 -4.84 -7.32 14.34
C LYS A 88 -4.85 -5.89 13.77
N ILE A 89 -3.75 -5.42 13.20
CA ILE A 89 -3.66 -4.09 12.60
C ILE A 89 -4.69 -3.96 11.48
N GLU A 90 -4.74 -4.92 10.55
CA GLU A 90 -5.70 -4.92 9.45
C GLU A 90 -7.15 -4.98 9.94
N LEU A 91 -7.44 -5.81 10.95
CA LEU A 91 -8.79 -5.94 11.48
C LEU A 91 -9.26 -4.63 12.14
N LYS A 92 -8.40 -4.01 12.96
CA LYS A 92 -8.72 -2.73 13.61
C LYS A 92 -8.78 -1.57 12.61
N ALA A 93 -7.92 -1.56 11.59
CA ALA A 93 -7.97 -0.58 10.52
C ALA A 93 -9.26 -0.70 9.71
N LYS A 94 -9.72 -1.92 9.39
CA LYS A 94 -11.02 -2.15 8.74
C LYS A 94 -12.19 -1.69 9.60
N ALA A 95 -12.19 -2.05 10.88
CA ALA A 95 -13.23 -1.60 11.81
C ALA A 95 -13.29 -0.07 11.86
N LEU A 96 -12.14 0.61 11.95
CA LEU A 96 -12.06 2.07 11.91
C LEU A 96 -12.56 2.64 10.56
N ALA A 97 -12.23 2.00 9.44
CA ALA A 97 -12.72 2.40 8.12
C ALA A 97 -14.26 2.34 8.04
N GLU A 98 -14.86 1.28 8.59
CA GLU A 98 -16.32 1.09 8.62
C GLU A 98 -17.02 2.17 9.45
N VAL A 99 -16.54 2.47 10.66
CA VAL A 99 -17.16 3.52 11.49
C VAL A 99 -16.84 4.94 11.00
N SER A 100 -15.68 5.15 10.37
CA SER A 100 -15.30 6.46 9.80
C SER A 100 -15.99 6.75 8.47
N ALA A 101 -16.58 5.75 7.79
CA ALA A 101 -17.36 5.95 6.57
C ALA A 101 -18.55 6.93 6.80
N VAL A 102 -19.17 6.89 7.99
CA VAL A 102 -20.23 7.84 8.36
C VAL A 102 -19.71 9.27 8.43
N LEU A 103 -18.49 9.48 8.94
CA LEU A 103 -17.84 10.79 8.95
C LEU A 103 -17.52 11.26 7.54
N ALA A 104 -17.01 10.37 6.68
CA ALA A 104 -16.70 10.70 5.29
C ALA A 104 -17.96 11.15 4.54
N GLN A 105 -19.10 10.45 4.71
CA GLN A 105 -20.38 10.85 4.14
C GLN A 105 -20.84 12.24 4.63
N LYS A 106 -20.73 12.51 5.94
CA LYS A 106 -21.07 13.81 6.53
C LYS A 106 -20.13 14.94 6.05
N ALA A 107 -18.83 14.67 5.91
CA ALA A 107 -17.84 15.61 5.40
C ALA A 107 -18.10 15.97 3.92
N SER A 108 -18.40 14.98 3.07
CA SER A 108 -18.73 15.22 1.66
C SER A 108 -20.03 15.99 1.48
N ALA A 109 -21.06 15.73 2.31
CA ALA A 109 -22.31 16.51 2.28
C ALA A 109 -22.08 17.99 2.65
N GLN A 110 -21.09 18.27 3.50
CA GLN A 110 -20.72 19.64 3.87
C GLN A 110 -19.91 20.34 2.77
N ALA A 111 -19.06 19.61 2.04
CA ALA A 111 -18.32 20.13 0.89
C ALA A 111 -19.24 20.50 -0.30
N GLY A 112 -20.43 19.91 -0.38
CA GLY A 112 -21.46 20.27 -1.37
C GLY A 112 -22.18 21.62 -1.11
N SER A 113 -21.98 22.25 0.05
CA SER A 113 -22.51 23.58 0.39
C SER A 113 -21.43 24.67 0.44
N GLY A 114 -20.21 24.35 0.01
CA GLY A 114 -19.08 25.28 -0.01
C GLY A 114 -18.10 24.90 -1.10
N SER A 115 -18.44 25.24 -2.35
CA SER A 115 -17.42 25.42 -3.38
C SER A 115 -16.62 26.68 -3.05
N ASP A 116 -15.56 26.52 -2.26
CA ASP A 116 -14.20 26.96 -2.58
C ASP A 116 -13.24 26.56 -1.44
N GLU A 117 -11.98 26.33 -1.79
CA GLU A 117 -10.83 26.00 -0.93
C GLU A 117 -10.72 24.56 -0.37
N GLY A 118 -9.97 23.72 -1.10
CA GLY A 118 -9.33 22.55 -0.44
C GLY A 118 -8.77 21.40 -1.28
N ALA A 119 -8.74 21.47 -2.62
CA ALA A 119 -7.97 20.49 -3.43
C ALA A 119 -6.60 21.11 -3.80
N GLY A 120 -5.58 20.82 -3.00
CA GLY A 120 -4.24 21.38 -3.22
C GLY A 120 -3.17 20.75 -2.35
N ALA A 121 -2.88 19.46 -2.57
CA ALA A 121 -1.55 18.91 -2.35
C ALA A 121 -0.93 18.65 -3.73
N GLY A 122 0.20 19.31 -4.03
CA GLY A 122 1.08 18.92 -5.13
C GLY A 122 1.30 19.97 -6.22
N SER A 123 2.33 20.78 -6.02
CA SER A 123 3.34 21.20 -7.01
C SER A 123 3.02 21.00 -8.51
N ALA A 124 2.90 22.14 -9.20
CA ALA A 124 3.49 22.46 -10.51
C ALA A 124 3.54 21.38 -11.62
N GLY A 125 2.61 21.51 -12.56
CA GLY A 125 2.79 21.48 -14.02
C GLY A 125 3.70 20.44 -14.68
N SER A 126 3.13 19.57 -15.50
CA SER A 126 3.04 19.78 -16.95
C SER A 126 2.36 18.59 -17.67
N SER A 127 1.29 18.93 -18.40
CA SER A 127 0.92 18.42 -19.72
C SER A 127 0.71 16.93 -19.99
N GLN A 128 -0.49 16.66 -20.52
CA GLN A 128 -0.90 15.51 -21.36
C GLN A 128 -1.00 14.19 -20.55
N ASP A 129 -2.03 13.38 -20.67
CA ASP A 129 -2.64 12.95 -21.91
C ASP A 129 -3.98 12.25 -21.56
N GLY A 130 -4.98 12.40 -22.42
CA GLY A 130 -6.21 11.66 -22.33
C GLY A 130 -5.96 10.23 -22.78
N VAL A 131 -5.53 9.36 -21.87
CA VAL A 131 -5.39 7.93 -22.18
C VAL A 131 -6.65 7.21 -21.73
N VAL A 132 -7.44 6.91 -22.75
CA VAL A 132 -8.65 6.09 -22.72
C VAL A 132 -8.26 4.67 -22.33
N ASP A 133 -9.02 4.09 -21.41
CA ASP A 133 -8.91 2.70 -20.95
C ASP A 133 -9.12 1.76 -22.14
N ALA A 134 -8.04 1.16 -22.64
CA ALA A 134 -8.09 0.18 -23.72
C ALA A 134 -8.06 -1.22 -23.09
N GLU A 135 -9.23 -1.83 -23.03
CA GLU A 135 -9.42 -3.24 -22.68
C GLU A 135 -8.53 -4.12 -23.59
N PHE A 136 -7.65 -4.90 -22.97
CA PHE A 136 -6.78 -5.85 -23.64
C PHE A 136 -7.58 -7.11 -24.00
N GLU A 137 -7.98 -7.24 -25.26
CA GLU A 137 -8.51 -8.49 -25.81
C GLU A 137 -7.38 -9.30 -26.46
N GLU A 138 -7.09 -10.44 -25.84
CA GLU A 138 -6.05 -11.39 -26.21
C GLU A 138 -6.41 -12.10 -27.53
N ILE A 139 -5.71 -11.79 -28.63
CA ILE A 139 -5.80 -12.57 -29.87
C ILE A 139 -4.52 -13.40 -30.04
N LYS A 140 -4.73 -14.71 -30.00
CA LYS A 140 -3.77 -15.81 -30.14
C LYS A 140 -3.06 -15.84 -31.50
N ASP A 141 -1.77 -16.20 -31.40
CA ASP A 141 -0.94 -17.05 -32.27
C ASP A 141 -1.15 -17.03 -33.80
N GLY A 142 -0.05 -16.77 -34.52
CA GLY A 142 0.03 -17.15 -35.94
C GLY A 142 1.28 -16.70 -36.70
N LYS A 143 2.41 -17.37 -36.45
CA LYS A 143 3.48 -17.75 -37.41
C LYS A 143 4.11 -16.73 -38.39
N ASP A 144 5.44 -16.65 -38.23
CA ASP A 144 6.50 -16.87 -39.24
C ASP A 144 6.67 -15.94 -40.46
N GLN A 145 7.97 -15.74 -40.74
CA GLN A 145 8.65 -15.30 -41.98
C GLN A 145 9.06 -13.82 -42.01
N SER A 146 10.28 -13.46 -41.58
CA SER A 146 11.58 -13.60 -42.27
C SER A 146 11.71 -12.80 -43.57
N GLY A 147 12.74 -11.95 -43.64
CA GLY A 147 13.47 -11.75 -44.90
C GLY A 147 13.50 -10.32 -45.46
N THR A 148 14.52 -9.60 -45.04
CA THR A 148 15.45 -8.78 -45.86
C THR A 148 15.17 -8.69 -47.37
N ALA A 149 15.10 -7.45 -47.86
CA ALA A 149 15.73 -7.02 -49.11
C ALA A 149 16.06 -5.53 -49.00
#